data_AF-A0A4Q5WP31-F1
#
_entry.id   AF-A0A4Q5WP31-F1
#
_cell.length_a   1.000
_cell.length_b   1.000
_cell.length_c   1.000
_cell.angle_alpha   90.00
_cell.angle_beta   90.00
_cell.angle_gamma   90.00
#
_symmetry.space_group_name_H-M   'P 1'
#
loop_
_entity.id
_entity.type
_entity.pdbx_description
1 polymer ?
#
loop_
_entity_poly.entity_id
_entity_poly.type
_entity_poly.pdbx_seq_one_letter_code
_entity_poly.pdbx_strand_id
1 'polypeptide(L)'
;MNPYYKFLVNDTDRFDPMHFPQLEETLRHTRAELGTDPSVPSIAMVVSFARDHSLNSVEAAANPVLAERIGTKELSLDVLEQLFDSSRRNPSFRKDLEDYTIAYLSTSP
;
A
#
# COMPACT_ATOMS: atom_id res chain seq x y z
N MET A 1 14.84 20.03 5.03
CA MET A 1 15.01 18.94 4.04
C MET A 1 13.78 18.97 3.15
N ASN A 2 13.97 19.19 1.85
CA ASN A 2 12.90 19.01 0.87
C ASN A 2 12.93 17.53 0.48
N PRO A 3 12.00 16.67 0.94
CA PRO A 3 11.96 15.32 0.42
C PRO A 3 11.47 15.47 -1.02
N TYR A 4 12.30 15.11 -1.99
CA TYR A 4 11.82 14.96 -3.36
C TYR A 4 10.81 13.81 -3.34
N TYR A 5 9.55 14.14 -3.11
CA TYR A 5 8.45 13.22 -3.34
C TYR A 5 8.53 12.80 -4.80
N LYS A 6 8.72 11.49 -5.02
CA LYS A 6 8.77 10.94 -6.38
C LYS A 6 7.48 11.26 -7.16
N PHE A 7 6.38 11.47 -6.44
CA PHE A 7 5.09 11.85 -6.98
C PHE A 7 4.70 13.25 -6.52
N LEU A 8 4.29 14.09 -7.47
CA LEU A 8 3.68 15.39 -7.19
C LEU A 8 2.17 15.18 -6.99
N VAL A 9 1.73 15.21 -5.73
CA VAL A 9 0.31 15.16 -5.34
C VAL A 9 -0.03 16.47 -4.65
N ASN A 10 -0.93 17.25 -5.23
CA ASN A 10 -1.44 18.49 -4.65
C ASN A 10 -2.62 18.22 -3.71
N ASP A 11 -2.94 19.20 -2.87
CA ASP A 11 -4.00 19.10 -1.85
C ASP A 11 -5.42 18.90 -2.44
N THR A 12 -5.62 19.24 -3.72
CA THR A 12 -6.89 19.13 -4.44
C THR A 12 -6.95 17.94 -5.41
N ASP A 13 -5.85 17.24 -5.61
CA ASP A 13 -5.80 16.15 -6.58
C ASP A 13 -6.67 14.98 -6.14
N ARG A 14 -7.22 14.25 -7.11
CA ARG A 14 -7.91 12.98 -6.89
C ARG A 14 -7.02 11.84 -7.31
N PHE A 15 -7.10 10.74 -6.58
CA PHE A 15 -6.37 9.54 -6.96
C PHE A 15 -6.99 8.97 -8.25
N ASP A 16 -6.13 8.70 -9.23
CA ASP A 16 -6.47 7.98 -10.45
C ASP A 16 -5.33 6.98 -10.73
N PRO A 17 -5.60 5.66 -10.69
CA PRO A 17 -4.56 4.66 -10.89
C PRO A 17 -3.88 4.75 -12.26
N MET A 18 -4.53 5.33 -13.29
CA MET A 18 -3.93 5.49 -14.61
C MET A 18 -2.70 6.42 -14.61
N HIS A 19 -2.60 7.32 -13.64
CA HIS A 19 -1.44 8.21 -13.50
C HIS A 19 -0.25 7.53 -12.81
N PHE A 20 -0.43 6.32 -12.28
CA PHE A 20 0.56 5.62 -11.47
C PHE A 20 0.78 4.17 -11.95
N PRO A 21 1.27 3.92 -13.17
CA PRO A 21 1.45 2.56 -13.69
C PRO A 21 2.39 1.69 -12.83
N GLN A 22 3.35 2.32 -12.13
CA GLN A 22 4.26 1.64 -11.19
C GLN A 22 3.51 1.07 -9.96
N LEU A 23 2.37 1.67 -9.60
CA LEU A 23 1.53 1.18 -8.51
C LEU A 23 0.88 -0.15 -8.91
N GLU A 24 0.38 -0.25 -10.14
CA GLU A 24 -0.24 -1.49 -10.63
C GLU A 24 0.74 -2.67 -10.60
N GLU A 25 1.98 -2.46 -11.04
CA GLU A 25 3.03 -3.47 -10.94
C GLU A 25 3.28 -3.89 -9.48
N THR A 26 3.40 -2.91 -8.58
CA THR A 26 3.59 -3.15 -7.14
C THR A 26 2.43 -3.97 -6.55
N LEU A 27 1.18 -3.61 -6.87
CA LEU A 27 -0.02 -4.30 -6.36
C LEU A 27 -0.16 -5.71 -6.95
N ARG A 28 0.19 -5.91 -8.22
CA ARG A 28 0.20 -7.24 -8.84
C ARG A 28 1.20 -8.17 -8.17
N HIS A 29 2.42 -7.69 -7.92
CA HIS A 29 3.44 -8.45 -7.18
C HIS A 29 2.98 -8.73 -5.75
N THR A 30 2.49 -7.72 -5.05
CA THR A 30 1.96 -7.87 -3.69
C THR A 30 0.83 -8.91 -3.64
N ARG A 31 -0.11 -8.87 -4.59
CA ARG A 31 -1.19 -9.85 -4.64
C ARG A 31 -0.69 -11.28 -4.86
N ALA A 32 0.30 -11.46 -5.75
CA ALA A 32 0.91 -12.78 -5.95
C ALA A 32 1.51 -13.34 -4.66
N GLU A 33 2.08 -12.47 -3.82
CA GLU A 33 2.65 -12.85 -2.52
C GLU A 33 1.61 -13.13 -1.44
N LEU A 34 0.45 -12.46 -1.50
CA LEU A 34 -0.68 -12.76 -0.62
C LEU A 34 -1.46 -14.02 -1.03
N GLY A 35 -1.31 -14.47 -2.28
CA GLY A 35 -1.96 -15.65 -2.82
C GLY A 35 -3.39 -15.41 -3.32
N THR A 36 -4.11 -16.52 -3.55
CA THR A 36 -5.40 -16.51 -4.24
C THR A 36 -6.53 -15.91 -3.40
N ASP A 37 -6.55 -16.21 -2.10
CA ASP A 37 -7.56 -15.73 -1.14
C ASP A 37 -6.90 -15.04 0.05
N PRO A 38 -6.47 -13.77 -0.13
CA PRO A 38 -5.78 -13.04 0.91
C PRO A 38 -6.73 -12.69 2.05
N SER A 39 -6.35 -13.06 3.26
CA SER A 39 -7.14 -12.73 4.45
C SER A 39 -7.20 -11.22 4.69
N VAL A 40 -8.34 -10.73 5.23
CA VAL A 40 -8.53 -9.32 5.60
C VAL A 40 -7.38 -8.77 6.46
N PRO A 41 -6.85 -9.48 7.48
CA PRO A 41 -5.70 -9.01 8.25
C PRO A 41 -4.42 -8.86 7.43
N SER A 42 -4.20 -9.69 6.41
CA SER A 42 -3.02 -9.60 5.54
C SER A 42 -3.09 -8.37 4.62
N ILE A 43 -4.28 -8.06 4.08
CA ILE A 43 -4.50 -6.85 3.29
C ILE A 43 -4.32 -5.61 4.17
N ALA A 44 -4.92 -5.62 5.38
CA ALA A 44 -4.78 -4.52 6.34
C ALA A 44 -3.31 -4.28 6.71
N MET A 45 -2.52 -5.34 6.91
CA MET A 45 -1.09 -5.24 7.19
C MET A 45 -0.32 -4.49 6.10
N VAL A 46 -0.54 -4.84 4.82
CA VAL A 46 0.11 -4.17 3.68
C VAL A 46 -0.24 -2.69 3.65
N VAL A 47 -1.53 -2.37 3.80
CA VAL A 47 -2.02 -0.98 3.76
C VAL A 47 -1.47 -0.17 4.94
N SER A 48 -1.56 -0.70 6.16
CA SER A 48 -1.07 -0.06 7.38
C SER A 48 0.43 0.17 7.33
N PHE A 49 1.20 -0.80 6.82
CA PHE A 49 2.63 -0.63 6.66
C PHE A 49 2.96 0.43 5.61
N ALA A 50 2.34 0.38 4.43
CA ALA A 50 2.64 1.36 3.39
C ALA A 50 2.22 2.79 3.78
N ARG A 51 1.13 2.93 4.54
CA ARG A 51 0.61 4.24 4.97
C ARG A 51 1.42 4.84 6.12
N ASP A 52 1.73 4.04 7.13
CA ASP A 52 2.22 4.53 8.43
C ASP A 52 3.57 3.93 8.84
N HIS A 53 4.18 3.06 8.01
CA HIS A 53 5.36 2.26 8.34
C HIS A 53 5.21 1.50 9.66
N SER A 54 3.98 1.04 9.94
CA SER A 54 3.63 0.36 11.18
C SER A 54 2.97 -0.98 10.90
N LEU A 55 3.32 -2.00 11.70
CA LEU A 55 2.66 -3.30 11.71
C LEU A 55 1.87 -3.41 13.01
N ASN A 56 0.55 -3.60 12.92
CA ASN A 56 -0.25 -3.87 14.09
C ASN A 56 0.08 -5.27 14.63
N SER A 57 0.20 -5.43 15.95
CA SER A 57 0.48 -6.73 16.57
C SER A 57 -0.58 -7.79 16.26
N VAL A 58 -1.84 -7.39 16.10
CA VAL A 58 -2.96 -8.27 15.70
C VAL A 58 -2.80 -8.73 14.25
N GLU A 59 -2.48 -7.82 13.33
CA GLU A 59 -2.22 -8.14 11.93
C GLU A 59 -1.00 -9.07 11.81
N ALA A 60 0.11 -8.71 12.47
CA ALA A 60 1.35 -9.46 12.45
C ALA A 60 1.19 -10.86 13.05
N ALA A 61 0.38 -11.01 14.11
CA ALA A 61 0.06 -12.32 14.68
C ALA A 61 -0.78 -13.20 13.73
N ALA A 62 -1.61 -12.60 12.88
CA ALA A 62 -2.43 -13.33 11.92
C ALA A 62 -1.60 -13.89 10.75
N ASN A 63 -0.53 -13.19 10.35
CA ASN A 63 0.39 -13.66 9.32
C ASN A 63 1.85 -13.23 9.62
N PRO A 64 2.55 -13.96 10.51
CA PRO A 64 3.90 -13.57 10.94
C PRO A 64 4.93 -13.63 9.80
N VAL A 65 4.75 -14.53 8.84
CA VAL A 65 5.63 -14.65 7.66
C VAL A 65 5.50 -13.40 6.78
N LEU A 66 4.28 -12.94 6.52
CA LEU A 66 4.08 -11.69 5.77
C LEU A 66 4.66 -10.48 6.52
N ALA A 67 4.45 -10.42 7.84
CA ALA A 67 4.99 -9.34 8.67
C ALA A 67 6.52 -9.28 8.62
N GLU A 68 7.18 -10.44 8.67
CA GLU A 68 8.64 -10.54 8.52
C GLU A 68 9.08 -10.04 7.15
N ARG A 69 8.47 -10.52 6.06
CA ARG A 69 8.84 -10.14 4.68
C ARG A 69 8.64 -8.66 4.38
N ILE A 70 7.58 -8.06 4.91
CA ILE A 70 7.35 -6.61 4.85
C ILE A 70 8.41 -5.88 5.67
N GLY A 71 8.66 -6.32 6.90
CA GLY A 71 9.65 -5.72 7.81
C GLY A 71 11.09 -5.79 7.29
N THR A 72 11.46 -6.85 6.58
CA THR A 72 12.78 -7.04 5.96
C THR A 72 12.89 -6.42 4.56
N LYS A 73 11.81 -5.84 4.04
CA LYS A 73 11.69 -5.31 2.66
C LYS A 73 11.90 -6.34 1.55
N GLU A 74 11.71 -7.62 1.85
CA GLU A 74 11.64 -8.66 0.81
C GLU A 74 10.40 -8.49 -0.05
N LEU A 75 9.30 -8.03 0.54
CA LEU A 75 8.15 -7.51 -0.18
C LEU A 75 8.27 -5.98 -0.28
N SER A 76 8.71 -5.48 -1.43
CA SER A 76 8.82 -4.03 -1.67
C SER A 76 7.44 -3.42 -1.85
N LEU A 77 7.13 -2.43 -1.01
CA LEU A 77 5.94 -1.58 -1.09
C LEU A 77 6.33 -0.13 -1.42
N ASP A 78 7.54 0.10 -1.93
CA ASP A 78 8.18 1.41 -2.00
C ASP A 78 7.33 2.44 -2.77
N VAL A 79 6.65 2.02 -3.85
CA VAL A 79 5.78 2.91 -4.65
C VAL A 79 4.54 3.32 -3.86
N LEU A 80 3.92 2.36 -3.17
CA LEU A 80 2.73 2.59 -2.36
C LEU A 80 3.08 3.47 -1.14
N GLU A 81 4.20 3.19 -0.48
CA GLU A 81 4.79 4.00 0.59
C GLU A 81 5.00 5.44 0.14
N GLN A 82 5.65 5.63 -1.02
CA GLN A 82 5.93 6.96 -1.56
C GLN A 82 4.64 7.72 -1.93
N LEU A 83 3.61 7.05 -2.45
CA LEU A 83 2.34 7.69 -2.77
C LEU A 83 1.60 8.14 -1.50
N PHE A 84 1.59 7.33 -0.45
CA PHE A 84 1.02 7.73 0.85
C PHE A 84 1.80 8.88 1.48
N ASP A 85 3.13 8.86 1.40
CA ASP A 85 3.97 9.94 1.90
C ASP A 85 3.76 11.26 1.12
N SER A 86 3.69 11.17 -0.22
CA SER A 86 3.47 12.32 -1.10
C SER A 86 2.08 12.94 -0.94
N SER A 87 1.08 12.14 -0.52
CA SER A 87 -0.30 12.59 -0.33
C SER A 87 -0.66 12.94 1.12
N ARG A 88 0.33 13.05 2.03
CA ARG A 88 0.09 13.36 3.45
C ARG A 88 -0.83 14.55 3.73
N ARG A 89 -0.80 15.57 2.85
CA ARG A 89 -1.62 16.80 2.95
C ARG A 89 -2.95 16.72 2.22
N ASN A 90 -3.22 15.65 1.49
CA ASN A 90 -4.45 15.41 0.75
C ASN A 90 -5.19 14.17 1.31
N PRO A 91 -6.05 14.34 2.33
CA PRO A 91 -6.80 13.24 2.92
C PRO A 91 -7.72 12.51 1.93
N SER A 92 -8.25 13.25 0.94
CA SER A 92 -9.12 12.66 -0.08
C SER A 92 -8.34 11.68 -0.95
N PHE A 93 -7.19 12.09 -1.47
CA PHE A 93 -6.31 11.22 -2.25
C PHE A 93 -5.87 10.00 -1.44
N ARG A 94 -5.50 10.19 -0.17
CA ARG A 94 -5.09 9.07 0.70
C ARG A 94 -6.19 8.04 0.87
N LYS A 95 -7.43 8.51 1.09
CA LYS A 95 -8.58 7.63 1.22
C LYS A 95 -8.86 6.89 -0.09
N ASP A 96 -8.85 7.60 -1.21
CA ASP A 96 -9.11 7.01 -2.53
C ASP A 96 -8.02 5.96 -2.88
N LEU A 97 -6.75 6.23 -2.56
CA LEU A 97 -5.63 5.30 -2.71
C LEU A 97 -5.76 4.06 -1.82
N GLU A 98 -6.15 4.24 -0.55
CA GLU A 98 -6.37 3.16 0.40
C GLU A 98 -7.52 2.24 -0.06
N ASP A 99 -8.67 2.83 -0.41
CA ASP A 99 -9.85 2.11 -0.89
C ASP A 99 -9.53 1.32 -2.18
N TYR A 100 -8.79 1.93 -3.11
CA TYR A 100 -8.33 1.25 -4.33
C TYR A 100 -7.39 0.07 -4.03
N THR A 101 -6.42 0.27 -3.14
CA THR A 101 -5.45 -0.77 -2.76
C THR A 101 -6.15 -1.96 -2.13
N ILE A 102 -7.08 -1.72 -1.20
CA ILE A 102 -7.88 -2.76 -0.55
C ILE A 102 -8.70 -3.53 -1.60
N ALA A 103 -9.38 -2.81 -2.50
CA ALA A 103 -10.19 -3.43 -3.55
C ALA A 103 -9.32 -4.34 -4.45
N TYR A 104 -8.20 -3.83 -4.96
CA TYR A 104 -7.28 -4.59 -5.82
C TYR A 104 -6.74 -5.84 -5.12
N LEU A 105 -6.33 -5.71 -3.85
CA LEU A 105 -5.81 -6.85 -3.09
C LEU A 105 -6.91 -7.81 -2.64
N SER A 106 -8.19 -7.48 -2.79
CA SER A 106 -9.32 -8.37 -2.46
C SER A 106 -9.89 -9.12 -3.68
N THR A 107 -9.71 -8.64 -4.92
CA THR A 107 -10.32 -9.26 -6.11
C THR A 107 -9.75 -10.65 -6.42
N SER A 108 -10.56 -11.71 -6.38
CA SER A 108 -10.16 -13.03 -6.88
C SER A 108 -9.95 -12.99 -8.41
N PRO A 109 -8.99 -13.75 -8.97
CA PRO A 109 -8.80 -13.86 -10.42
C PRO A 109 -10.03 -14.41 -11.15
#